data_AF-X1K6B4-F1
#
_entry.id   AF-X1K6B4-F1
#
_cell.length_a   1.000
_cell.length_b   1.000
_cell.length_c   1.000
_cell.angle_alpha   90.00
_cell.angle_beta   90.00
_cell.angle_gamma   90.00
#
_symmetry.space_group_name_H-M   'P 1'
#
loop_
_entity.id
_entity.type
_entity.pdbx_description
1 polymer ?
#
loop_
_entity_poly.entity_id
_entity_poly.type
_entity_poly.pdbx_seq_one_letter_code
_entity_poly.pdbx_strand_id
1 'polypeptide(L)'
;SRMLIHISLADIKKALTEIHRCSRKYIWGFEYYSDEYEEINYQGLANLLWKTNFTQLYLDQFGDLKLIKEKKYKYLNDENLDSMFLLGKD
;
A
#
# COMPACT_ATOMS: atom_id res chain seq x y z
N SER A 1 6.24 7.49 -2.67
CA SER A 1 5.04 7.92 -3.42
C SER A 1 3.87 7.36 -2.67
N ARG A 2 3.03 8.21 -2.08
CA ARG A 2 1.91 7.86 -1.21
C ARG A 2 0.58 7.98 -1.97
N MET A 3 0.38 7.17 -3.01
CA MET A 3 -0.77 7.36 -3.89
C MET A 3 -1.96 6.49 -3.46
N LEU A 4 -1.68 5.27 -3.01
CA LEU A 4 -2.72 4.30 -2.66
C LEU A 4 -3.51 4.71 -1.42
N ILE A 5 -2.91 5.52 -0.55
CA ILE A 5 -3.57 6.04 0.66
C ILE A 5 -4.79 6.93 0.38
N HIS A 6 -4.94 7.42 -0.85
CA HIS A 6 -6.07 8.25 -1.28
C HIS A 6 -7.17 7.46 -1.97
N ILE A 7 -7.04 6.14 -2.08
CA ILE A 7 -8.01 5.27 -2.77
C ILE A 7 -8.85 4.55 -1.72
N SER A 8 -10.17 4.68 -1.87
CA SER A 8 -11.13 4.01 -0.98
C SER A 8 -10.94 2.50 -0.99
N LEU A 9 -11.38 1.82 0.08
CA LEU A 9 -11.38 0.35 0.11
C LEU A 9 -12.17 -0.29 -1.01
N ALA A 10 -13.28 0.34 -1.43
CA ALA A 10 -14.10 -0.19 -2.51
C ALA A 10 -13.30 -0.22 -3.83
N ASP A 11 -12.38 0.72 -4.00
CA ASP A 11 -11.63 0.92 -5.23
C ASP A 11 -10.20 0.39 -5.19
N ILE A 12 -9.65 0.08 -3.99
CA ILE A 12 -8.24 -0.30 -3.85
C ILE A 12 -7.91 -1.51 -4.71
N LYS A 13 -8.76 -2.55 -4.69
CA LYS A 13 -8.55 -3.77 -5.50
C LYS A 13 -8.46 -3.46 -6.99
N LYS A 14 -9.26 -2.52 -7.49
CA LYS A 14 -9.24 -2.09 -8.89
C LYS A 14 -7.94 -1.35 -9.21
N ALA A 15 -7.49 -0.48 -8.32
CA ALA A 15 -6.22 0.23 -8.49
C ALA A 15 -5.03 -0.75 -8.51
N LEU A 16 -4.98 -1.71 -7.57
CA LEU A 16 -3.95 -2.75 -7.54
C LEU A 16 -3.96 -3.58 -8.83
N THR A 17 -5.13 -3.93 -9.37
CA THR A 17 -5.28 -4.62 -10.66
C THR A 17 -4.69 -3.83 -11.81
N GLU A 18 -4.95 -2.53 -11.91
CA GLU A 18 -4.41 -1.70 -12.99
C GLU A 18 -2.89 -1.51 -12.86
N ILE A 19 -2.36 -1.34 -11.64
CA ILE A 19 -0.92 -1.28 -11.39
C ILE A 19 -0.26 -2.60 -11.77
N HIS A 20 -0.84 -3.73 -11.35
CA HIS A 20 -0.37 -5.04 -11.75
C HIS A 20 -0.37 -5.15 -13.28
N ARG A 21 -1.49 -4.95 -13.96
CA ARG A 21 -1.61 -5.07 -15.42
C ARG A 21 -0.60 -4.21 -16.19
N CYS A 22 -0.37 -2.97 -15.75
CA CYS A 22 0.53 -2.04 -16.42
C CYS A 22 2.02 -2.25 -16.09
N SER A 23 2.32 -2.93 -14.99
CA SER A 23 3.70 -3.24 -14.60
C SER A 23 4.25 -4.44 -15.38
N ARG A 24 5.53 -4.37 -15.77
CA ARG A 24 6.18 -5.46 -16.50
C ARG A 24 6.72 -6.54 -15.56
N LYS A 25 7.81 -6.25 -14.85
CA LYS A 25 8.51 -7.22 -13.99
C LYS A 25 8.46 -6.85 -12.51
N TYR A 26 8.42 -5.56 -12.21
CA TYR A 26 8.51 -5.08 -10.84
C TYR A 26 7.42 -4.05 -10.56
N ILE A 27 6.92 -4.07 -9.32
CA ILE A 27 6.06 -3.05 -8.74
C ILE A 27 6.82 -2.51 -7.52
N TRP A 28 7.08 -1.21 -7.51
CA TRP A 28 7.71 -0.53 -6.38
C TRP A 28 6.72 0.46 -5.77
N GLY A 29 6.59 0.42 -4.44
CA GLY A 29 5.68 1.30 -3.69
C GLY A 29 6.35 1.85 -2.45
N PHE A 30 5.84 3.00 -1.99
CA PHE A 30 6.25 3.61 -0.71
C PHE A 30 5.05 4.27 -0.04
N GLU A 31 4.30 3.47 0.69
CA GLU A 31 2.93 3.75 1.13
C GLU A 31 2.79 3.68 2.65
N TYR A 32 1.69 4.24 3.18
CA TYR A 32 1.48 4.35 4.61
C TYR A 32 1.04 3.01 5.21
N TYR A 33 1.79 2.52 6.19
CA TYR A 33 1.68 1.18 6.73
C TYR A 33 0.89 1.15 8.04
N SER A 34 0.00 0.16 8.14
CA SER A 34 -0.46 -0.41 9.42
C SER A 34 -0.66 -1.92 9.25
N ASP A 35 -0.58 -2.67 10.34
CA ASP A 35 -0.85 -4.12 10.33
C ASP A 35 -2.33 -4.40 10.01
N GLU A 36 -3.21 -3.56 10.55
CA GLU A 36 -4.64 -3.60 10.29
C GLU A 36 -5.04 -2.49 9.32
N TYR A 37 -6.22 -2.62 8.72
CA TYR A 37 -6.79 -1.53 7.96
C TYR A 37 -7.24 -0.41 8.91
N GLU A 38 -6.69 0.78 8.74
CA GLU A 38 -7.03 1.95 9.55
C GLU A 38 -7.32 3.16 8.66
N GLU A 39 -8.45 3.79 8.94
CA GLU A 39 -8.80 5.09 8.37
C GLU A 39 -8.12 6.20 9.19
N ILE A 40 -7.46 7.13 8.51
CA ILE A 40 -6.81 8.27 9.15
C ILE A 40 -7.81 9.42 9.20
N ASN A 41 -8.33 9.67 10.39
CA ASN A 41 -9.18 10.83 10.67
C ASN A 41 -8.36 12.11 10.67
N TYR A 42 -8.47 12.92 9.63
CA TYR A 42 -7.83 14.24 9.58
C TYR A 42 -8.84 15.32 10.00
N GLN A 43 -8.68 15.88 11.20
CA GLN A 43 -9.44 17.04 11.69
C GLN A 43 -10.98 16.94 11.53
N GLY A 44 -11.56 15.77 11.79
CA GLY A 44 -13.00 15.54 11.72
C GLY A 44 -13.55 15.21 10.32
N LEU A 45 -12.67 15.10 9.31
CA LEU A 45 -13.02 14.56 8.00
C LEU A 45 -12.67 13.07 7.93
N ALA A 46 -13.70 12.24 7.82
CA ALA A 46 -13.62 10.82 7.54
C ALA A 46 -13.52 10.55 6.02
N ASN A 47 -13.07 9.35 5.65
CA ASN A 47 -12.96 8.76 4.32
C ASN A 47 -11.96 9.44 3.37
N LEU A 48 -10.89 10.03 3.90
CA LEU A 48 -9.90 10.73 3.09
C LEU A 48 -8.60 9.97 2.90
N LEU A 49 -8.20 9.17 3.89
CA LEU A 49 -6.87 8.57 3.98
C LEU A 49 -6.92 7.20 4.64
N TRP A 50 -6.18 6.25 4.06
CA TRP A 50 -6.12 4.88 4.55
C TRP A 50 -4.69 4.40 4.70
N LYS A 51 -4.38 3.76 5.83
CA LYS A 51 -3.14 3.03 6.04
C LYS A 51 -3.45 1.55 6.25
N THR A 52 -2.65 0.70 5.63
CA THR A 52 -2.82 -0.75 5.69
C THR A 52 -1.55 -1.44 5.17
N ASN A 53 -1.52 -2.76 5.20
CA ASN A 53 -0.43 -3.54 4.64
C ASN A 53 -0.65 -3.73 3.12
N PHE A 54 -0.30 -2.71 2.33
CA PHE A 54 -0.43 -2.78 0.87
C PHE A 54 0.38 -3.92 0.24
N THR A 55 1.53 -4.27 0.83
CA THR A 55 2.33 -5.43 0.42
C THR A 55 1.49 -6.71 0.48
N GLN A 56 0.80 -6.93 1.61
CA GLN A 56 -0.07 -8.10 1.78
C GLN A 56 -1.26 -8.08 0.83
N LEU A 57 -1.90 -6.92 0.59
CA LEU A 57 -3.01 -6.80 -0.35
C LEU A 57 -2.61 -7.24 -1.77
N TYR A 58 -1.41 -6.88 -2.22
CA TYR A 58 -0.89 -7.35 -3.51
C TYR A 58 -0.68 -8.87 -3.53
N LEU A 59 -0.08 -9.43 -2.49
CA LEU A 59 0.24 -10.86 -2.42
C LEU A 59 -1.03 -11.73 -2.31
N ASP A 60 -2.05 -11.26 -1.59
CA ASP A 60 -3.34 -11.94 -1.47
C ASP A 60 -4.13 -11.92 -2.78
N GLN A 61 -4.01 -10.83 -3.55
CA GLN A 61 -4.78 -10.65 -4.78
C GLN A 61 -4.12 -11.27 -6.02
N PHE A 62 -2.78 -11.34 -6.08
CA PHE A 62 -2.04 -11.78 -7.26
C PHE A 62 -1.05 -12.90 -6.91
N GLY A 63 -1.37 -14.12 -7.34
CA GLY A 63 -0.54 -15.30 -7.08
C GLY A 63 0.78 -15.35 -7.87
N ASP A 64 0.98 -14.47 -8.85
CA ASP A 64 2.21 -14.34 -9.62
C ASP A 64 3.19 -13.31 -9.03
N LEU A 65 2.83 -12.63 -7.93
CA LEU A 65 3.69 -11.68 -7.24
C LEU A 65 4.46 -12.32 -6.09
N LYS A 66 5.72 -11.92 -5.96
CA LYS A 66 6.58 -12.24 -4.82
C LYS A 66 7.18 -10.99 -4.22
N LEU A 67 7.28 -10.97 -2.89
CA LEU A 67 8.02 -9.93 -2.19
C LEU A 67 9.53 -10.11 -2.40
N ILE A 68 10.15 -9.14 -3.08
CA ILE A 68 11.61 -9.11 -3.29
C ILE A 68 12.31 -8.41 -2.13
N LYS A 69 11.74 -7.28 -1.68
CA LYS A 69 12.30 -6.50 -0.58
C LYS A 69 11.23 -5.63 0.05
N GLU A 70 11.29 -5.48 1.36
CA GLU A 70 10.52 -4.48 2.10
C GLU A 70 11.39 -3.79 3.14
N LYS A 71 11.14 -2.50 3.38
CA LYS A 71 11.71 -1.76 4.49
C LYS A 71 10.68 -0.78 5.04
N LYS A 72 10.46 -0.83 6.36
CA LYS A 72 9.59 0.10 7.08
C LYS A 72 10.39 1.30 7.58
N TYR A 73 9.78 2.48 7.54
CA TYR A 73 10.36 3.76 7.93
C TYR A 73 9.45 4.42 8.96
N LYS A 74 9.94 4.55 10.19
CA LYS A 74 9.24 5.26 11.27
C LYS A 74 9.45 6.77 11.14
N TYR A 75 8.39 7.52 11.38
CA TYR A 75 8.42 8.97 11.40
C TYR A 75 9.14 9.47 12.67
N LEU A 76 9.83 10.61 12.58
CA LEU A 76 10.58 11.15 13.72
C LEU A 76 9.67 11.82 14.76
N ASN A 77 8.50 12.31 14.32
CA ASN A 77 7.63 13.17 15.12
C ASN A 77 6.30 12.50 15.51
N ASP A 78 6.05 11.27 15.05
CA ASP A 78 4.85 10.50 15.40
C ASP A 78 5.10 8.98 15.31
N GLU A 79 4.08 8.18 15.64
CA GLU A 79 4.14 6.71 15.61
C GLU A 79 3.84 6.11 14.24
N ASN A 80 3.67 6.93 13.20
CA ASN A 80 3.34 6.43 11.90
C ASN A 80 4.53 5.78 11.18
N LEU A 81 4.23 4.87 10.27
CA LEU A 81 5.18 4.05 9.53
C LEU A 81 4.86 4.10 8.05
N ASP A 82 5.85 4.34 7.19
CA ASP A 82 5.74 4.02 5.77
C ASP A 82 6.39 2.65 5.50
N SER A 83 5.82 1.89 4.56
CA SER A 83 6.49 0.72 3.99
C SER A 83 6.95 1.00 2.56
N MET A 84 8.24 0.81 2.33
CA MET A 84 8.82 0.75 0.99
C MET A 84 8.95 -0.72 0.57
N PHE A 85 8.25 -1.12 -0.48
CA PHE A 85 8.27 -2.49 -0.96
C PHE A 85 8.64 -2.57 -2.45
N LEU A 86 9.22 -3.70 -2.81
CA LEU A 86 9.50 -4.10 -4.19
C LEU A 86 8.92 -5.51 -4.38
N LEU A 87 7.95 -5.62 -5.26
CA LEU A 87 7.35 -6.88 -5.69
C LEU A 87 7.89 -7.25 -7.07
N GLY A 88 8.08 -8.53 -7.31
CA GLY A 88 8.49 -9.09 -8.60
C GLY A 88 7.41 -10.03 -9.13
N LYS A 89 7.17 -9.98 -10.43
CA LYS A 89 6.37 -10.99 -11.14
C LYS A 89 7.24 -12.19 -11.50
N ASP A 90 6.70 -13.38 -11.29
CA ASP A 90 7.28 -14.65 -11.74
C ASP A 90 7.26 -14.82 -13.26
#